data_AF-A0A257WWY4-F1
#
_entry.id   AF-A0A257WWY4-F1
#
_cell.length_a   1.000
_cell.length_b   1.000
_cell.length_c   1.000
_cell.angle_alpha   90.00
_cell.angle_beta   90.00
_cell.angle_gamma   90.00
#
_symmetry.space_group_name_H-M   'P 1'
#
loop_
_entity.id
_entity.type
_entity.pdbx_description
1 polymer ?
#
loop_
_entity_poly.entity_id
_entity_poly.type
_entity_poly.pdbx_seq_one_letter_code
_entity_poly.pdbx_strand_id
1 'polypeptide(L)'
;MTQAITRRLFGASLAAIAAATAPGVSMAALQGGGGKPLYKDPAQPVDARVKDLLSRMTVEEKAAQLIGIWLTKANIQTPEGDFSPETASKNFPNGLGQISRPTDRRGLKPATVVDAAAGAEDGTKGRNARETARYINAAQKWAREKTRLGIPLLMHDEALHGYVARDATSYPQSIALASSFDPELVERVFSMAAREMRARGSNMALAPVVDVARDPRWGRIEETYGEDPHVCAEIGLAAIRGFQGKTL
;
A
#
# COMPACT_ATOMS: atom_id res chain seq x y z
N MET A 1 -15.29 27.98 -42.95
CA MET A 1 -14.47 27.13 -43.83
C MET A 1 -14.20 25.84 -43.11
N THR A 2 -14.95 24.82 -43.49
CA THR A 2 -15.06 23.50 -42.86
C THR A 2 -14.23 22.54 -43.70
N GLN A 3 -13.22 21.87 -43.13
CA GLN A 3 -12.62 20.70 -43.75
C GLN A 3 -13.19 19.43 -43.11
N ALA A 4 -13.98 18.72 -43.90
CA ALA A 4 -14.61 17.46 -43.55
C ALA A 4 -13.63 16.30 -43.80
N ILE A 5 -13.53 15.40 -42.83
CA ILE A 5 -12.85 14.10 -42.97
C ILE A 5 -13.85 13.12 -43.60
N THR A 6 -13.59 12.70 -44.83
CA THR A 6 -14.42 11.70 -45.54
C THR A 6 -13.94 10.28 -45.29
N ARG A 7 -14.87 9.43 -44.82
CA ARG A 7 -14.80 7.97 -44.84
C ARG A 7 -14.69 7.46 -46.28
N ARG A 8 -13.59 6.78 -46.64
CA ARG A 8 -13.51 5.73 -47.69
C ARG A 8 -12.09 5.16 -47.72
N LEU A 9 -11.93 3.94 -47.21
CA LEU A 9 -11.08 2.87 -47.76
C LEU A 9 -11.35 1.60 -46.96
N PHE A 10 -12.40 0.92 -47.40
CA PHE A 10 -12.78 -0.43 -47.04
C PHE A 10 -12.43 -1.29 -48.26
N GLY A 11 -11.72 -2.40 -48.06
CA GLY A 11 -11.75 -3.52 -49.01
C GLY A 11 -10.42 -4.02 -49.57
N ALA A 12 -10.06 -5.20 -49.08
CA ALA A 12 -9.52 -6.35 -49.80
C ALA A 12 -8.04 -6.35 -50.23
N SER A 13 -7.29 -7.29 -49.66
CA SER A 13 -6.69 -8.38 -50.44
C SER A 13 -6.44 -9.60 -49.53
N LEU A 14 -7.17 -10.68 -49.84
CA LEU A 14 -7.05 -12.02 -49.31
C LEU A 14 -6.02 -12.81 -50.13
N ALA A 15 -5.39 -13.77 -49.47
CA ALA A 15 -4.84 -15.04 -49.97
C ALA A 15 -3.46 -15.05 -50.68
N ALA A 16 -2.49 -15.64 -49.97
CA ALA A 16 -1.69 -16.74 -50.52
C ALA A 16 -1.40 -17.75 -49.40
N ILE A 17 -2.03 -18.92 -49.53
CA ILE A 17 -1.78 -20.13 -48.74
C ILE A 17 -0.50 -20.78 -49.28
N ALA A 18 0.45 -21.10 -48.41
CA ALA A 18 1.42 -22.15 -48.66
C ALA A 18 1.52 -23.02 -47.40
N ALA A 19 0.89 -24.19 -47.49
CA ALA A 19 1.04 -25.26 -46.52
C ALA A 19 2.44 -25.87 -46.67
N ALA A 20 3.22 -25.86 -45.60
CA ALA A 20 4.37 -26.74 -45.42
C ALA A 20 4.19 -27.49 -44.12
N THR A 21 3.64 -28.70 -44.23
CA THR A 21 3.67 -29.72 -43.20
C THR A 21 5.09 -30.26 -43.08
N ALA A 22 5.71 -30.09 -41.91
CA ALA A 22 6.85 -30.90 -41.47
C ALA A 22 6.76 -31.12 -39.94
N PRO A 23 7.21 -32.27 -39.45
CA PRO A 23 6.67 -32.91 -38.26
C PRO A 23 7.44 -32.57 -36.98
N GLY A 24 6.74 -32.65 -35.85
CA GLY A 24 7.35 -32.91 -34.55
C GLY A 24 8.09 -31.75 -33.92
N VAL A 25 7.35 -30.75 -33.43
CA VAL A 25 7.86 -29.98 -32.29
C VAL A 25 7.70 -30.89 -31.07
N SER A 26 8.81 -31.55 -30.75
CA SER A 26 9.03 -32.24 -29.50
C SER A 26 8.48 -31.39 -28.35
N MET A 27 7.63 -31.98 -27.51
CA MET A 27 7.43 -31.52 -26.12
C MET A 27 8.74 -31.74 -25.37
N ALA A 28 9.78 -31.01 -25.76
CA ALA A 28 11.04 -30.97 -25.08
C ALA A 28 10.84 -30.09 -23.85
N ALA A 29 10.78 -30.78 -22.70
CA ALA A 29 10.93 -30.28 -21.35
C ALA A 29 11.33 -28.80 -21.27
N LEU A 30 10.46 -27.97 -20.69
CA LEU A 30 10.88 -26.77 -19.98
C LEU A 30 11.69 -27.22 -18.75
N GLN A 31 12.92 -27.68 -19.00
CA GLN A 31 13.96 -27.77 -18.00
C GLN A 31 14.19 -26.36 -17.46
N GLY A 32 14.13 -26.24 -16.14
CA GLY A 32 14.26 -24.98 -15.41
C GLY A 32 15.55 -24.26 -15.78
N GLY A 33 15.42 -23.19 -16.56
CA GLY A 33 16.47 -22.21 -16.69
C GLY A 33 16.66 -21.51 -15.35
N GLY A 34 17.88 -21.56 -14.80
CA GLY A 34 18.31 -20.85 -13.59
C GLY A 34 18.34 -19.32 -13.73
N GLY A 35 17.33 -18.75 -14.40
CA GLY A 35 17.10 -17.32 -14.51
C GLY A 35 16.22 -16.81 -13.36
N LYS A 36 16.44 -15.55 -12.97
CA LYS A 36 15.61 -14.84 -12.00
C LYS A 36 14.14 -14.85 -12.48
N PRO A 37 13.14 -15.16 -11.63
CA PRO A 37 11.73 -15.09 -12.00
C PRO A 37 11.33 -13.71 -12.54
N LEU A 38 10.45 -13.68 -13.55
CA LEU A 38 10.04 -12.44 -14.24
C LEU A 38 9.48 -11.40 -13.27
N TYR A 39 8.66 -11.79 -12.29
CA TYR A 39 8.11 -10.85 -11.30
C TYR A 39 9.17 -10.09 -10.49
N LYS A 40 10.39 -10.62 -10.39
CA LYS A 40 11.53 -9.99 -9.71
C LYS A 40 12.42 -9.15 -10.64
N ASP A 41 12.14 -9.10 -11.93
CA ASP A 41 12.83 -8.23 -12.88
C ASP A 41 12.15 -6.86 -12.94
N PRO A 42 12.79 -5.78 -12.42
CA PRO A 42 12.18 -4.44 -12.43
C PRO A 42 12.11 -3.81 -13.83
N ALA A 43 12.81 -4.35 -14.83
CA ALA A 43 12.74 -3.85 -16.21
C ALA A 43 11.46 -4.28 -16.94
N GLN A 44 10.70 -5.23 -16.39
CA GLN A 44 9.49 -5.76 -17.01
C GLN A 44 8.26 -4.92 -16.66
N PRO A 45 7.26 -4.82 -17.57
CA PRO A 45 6.01 -4.13 -17.30
C PRO A 45 5.32 -4.65 -16.03
N VAL A 46 4.68 -3.74 -15.27
CA VAL A 46 3.99 -4.09 -14.00
C VAL A 46 2.99 -5.23 -14.22
N ASP A 47 2.14 -5.15 -15.24
CA ASP A 47 1.14 -6.17 -15.52
C ASP A 47 1.75 -7.55 -15.83
N ALA A 48 2.90 -7.58 -16.52
CA ALA A 48 3.61 -8.83 -16.79
C ALA A 48 4.17 -9.44 -15.49
N ARG A 49 4.73 -8.60 -14.62
CA ARG A 49 5.23 -9.01 -13.29
C ARG A 49 4.11 -9.51 -12.39
N VAL A 50 2.96 -8.83 -12.38
CA VAL A 50 1.77 -9.23 -11.63
C VAL A 50 1.24 -10.57 -12.13
N LYS A 51 1.10 -10.74 -13.44
CA LYS A 51 0.63 -12.01 -14.05
C LYS A 51 1.56 -13.18 -13.72
N ASP A 52 2.87 -12.99 -13.86
CA ASP A 52 3.86 -14.01 -13.50
C ASP A 52 3.78 -14.35 -12.00
N LEU A 53 3.72 -13.35 -11.12
CA LEU A 53 3.57 -13.57 -9.67
C LEU A 53 2.29 -14.35 -9.33
N LEU A 54 1.13 -13.89 -9.83
CA LEU A 54 -0.17 -14.51 -9.54
C LEU A 54 -0.26 -15.96 -10.04
N SER A 55 0.37 -16.28 -11.17
CA SER A 55 0.44 -17.66 -11.69
C SER A 55 1.29 -18.60 -10.82
N ARG A 56 2.20 -18.04 -10.03
CA ARG A 56 3.07 -18.80 -9.11
C ARG A 56 2.45 -19.00 -7.74
N MET A 57 1.43 -18.24 -7.38
CA MET A 57 0.81 -18.27 -6.06
C MET A 57 -0.19 -19.41 -5.90
N THR A 58 -0.17 -20.06 -4.74
CA THR A 58 -1.27 -20.92 -4.29
C THR A 58 -2.48 -20.08 -3.91
N VAL A 59 -3.62 -20.72 -3.66
CA VAL A 59 -4.82 -20.01 -3.16
C VAL A 59 -4.56 -19.42 -1.77
N GLU A 60 -3.83 -20.14 -0.93
CA GLU A 60 -3.50 -19.73 0.44
C GLU A 60 -2.56 -18.52 0.45
N GLU A 61 -1.59 -18.46 -0.45
CA GLU A 61 -0.74 -17.27 -0.60
C GLU A 61 -1.51 -16.07 -1.15
N LYS A 62 -2.51 -16.30 -2.03
CA LYS A 62 -3.42 -15.23 -2.48
C LYS A 62 -4.26 -14.70 -1.33
N ALA A 63 -4.84 -15.61 -0.53
CA ALA A 63 -5.57 -15.24 0.67
C ALA A 63 -4.68 -14.48 1.65
N ALA A 64 -3.42 -14.90 1.84
CA ALA A 64 -2.46 -14.24 2.71
C ALA A 64 -2.19 -12.77 2.34
N GLN A 65 -2.18 -12.44 1.05
CA GLN A 65 -2.01 -11.05 0.59
C GLN A 65 -3.21 -10.15 0.93
N LEU A 66 -4.36 -10.72 1.27
CA LEU A 66 -5.57 -9.99 1.68
C LEU A 66 -5.66 -9.80 3.21
N ILE A 67 -4.68 -10.30 3.97
CA ILE A 67 -4.65 -10.20 5.42
C ILE A 67 -3.82 -8.99 5.85
N GLY A 68 -4.43 -8.14 6.67
CA GLY A 68 -3.76 -7.06 7.39
C GLY A 68 -3.82 -7.25 8.91
N ILE A 69 -2.70 -7.07 9.60
CA ILE A 69 -2.64 -7.16 11.07
C ILE A 69 -2.56 -5.78 11.70
N TRP A 70 -3.45 -5.52 12.65
CA TRP A 70 -3.36 -4.37 13.55
C TRP A 70 -3.48 -4.75 15.03
N LEU A 71 -4.63 -5.32 15.41
CA LEU A 71 -4.99 -5.60 16.80
C LEU A 71 -4.49 -6.97 17.30
N THR A 72 -4.04 -7.83 16.39
CA THR A 72 -3.56 -9.19 16.69
C THR A 72 -2.04 -9.31 16.55
N LYS A 73 -1.32 -8.25 16.93
CA LYS A 73 0.15 -8.18 16.80
C LYS A 73 0.90 -9.20 17.65
N ALA A 74 0.32 -9.76 18.70
CA ALA A 74 0.85 -10.92 19.41
C ALA A 74 1.13 -12.12 18.47
N ASN A 75 0.47 -12.20 17.31
CA ASN A 75 0.71 -13.25 16.31
C ASN A 75 1.96 -13.02 15.45
N ILE A 76 2.66 -11.89 15.60
CA ILE A 76 3.89 -11.56 14.85
C ILE A 76 4.96 -10.88 15.73
N GLN A 77 4.72 -10.73 17.03
CA GLN A 77 5.60 -9.99 17.94
C GLN A 77 5.96 -10.79 19.18
N THR A 78 7.09 -10.44 19.79
CA THR A 78 7.43 -10.83 21.17
C THR A 78 6.55 -10.05 22.17
N PRO A 79 6.46 -10.48 23.44
CA PRO A 79 5.77 -9.72 24.49
C PRO A 79 6.28 -8.29 24.67
N GLU A 80 7.54 -8.02 24.34
CA GLU A 80 8.20 -6.71 24.40
C GLU A 80 7.83 -5.80 23.21
N GLY A 81 7.17 -6.35 22.19
CA GLY A 81 6.77 -5.63 21.00
C GLY A 81 7.81 -5.62 19.88
N ASP A 82 8.82 -6.48 19.91
CA ASP A 82 9.69 -6.64 18.75
C ASP A 82 9.07 -7.62 17.74
N PHE A 83 9.38 -7.47 16.45
CA PHE A 83 8.92 -8.42 15.44
C PHE A 83 9.61 -9.77 15.65
N SER A 84 8.84 -10.87 15.69
CA SER A 84 9.39 -12.23 15.79
C SER A 84 9.17 -12.98 14.48
N PRO A 85 10.24 -13.26 13.71
CA PRO A 85 10.17 -14.11 12.53
C PRO A 85 9.65 -15.52 12.83
N GLU A 86 9.95 -16.09 14.00
CA GLU A 86 9.47 -17.42 14.40
C GLU A 86 7.95 -17.42 14.56
N THR A 87 7.42 -16.49 15.36
CA THR A 87 5.98 -16.35 15.60
C THR A 87 5.23 -16.02 14.30
N ALA A 88 5.77 -15.11 13.49
CA ALA A 88 5.20 -14.78 12.19
C ALA A 88 5.18 -15.98 11.23
N SER A 89 6.27 -16.76 11.15
CA SER A 89 6.32 -17.96 10.28
C SER A 89 5.33 -19.05 10.73
N LYS A 90 5.14 -19.20 12.05
CA LYS A 90 4.19 -20.16 12.62
C LYS A 90 2.75 -19.79 12.28
N ASN A 91 2.38 -18.52 12.44
CA ASN A 91 0.99 -18.06 12.30
C ASN A 91 0.64 -17.67 10.85
N PHE A 92 1.63 -17.30 10.05
CA PHE A 92 1.46 -16.83 8.67
C PHE A 92 2.43 -17.58 7.72
N PRO A 93 2.30 -18.91 7.59
CA PRO A 93 3.23 -19.73 6.81
C PRO A 93 3.23 -19.39 5.32
N ASN A 94 2.13 -18.82 4.81
CA ASN A 94 1.96 -18.41 3.41
C ASN A 94 2.25 -16.91 3.18
N GLY A 95 2.82 -16.24 4.18
CA GLY A 95 3.08 -14.81 4.16
C GLY A 95 1.94 -13.97 4.74
N LEU A 96 2.08 -12.66 4.62
CA LEU A 96 1.15 -11.64 5.11
C LEU A 96 1.10 -10.51 4.08
N GLY A 97 -0.04 -9.86 3.88
CA GLY A 97 -0.17 -8.74 2.95
C GLY A 97 0.26 -7.41 3.59
N GLN A 98 -0.18 -7.17 4.82
CA GLN A 98 -0.06 -5.87 5.45
C GLN A 98 0.19 -5.93 6.97
N ILE A 99 1.00 -5.01 7.46
CA ILE A 99 1.03 -4.63 8.87
C ILE A 99 0.51 -3.19 8.98
N SER A 100 -0.57 -3.02 9.73
CA SER A 100 -1.16 -1.72 10.03
C SER A 100 -0.58 -1.16 11.31
N ARG A 101 -0.34 0.16 11.30
CA ARG A 101 0.19 0.93 12.43
C ARG A 101 1.47 0.32 13.00
N PRO A 102 2.54 0.11 12.22
CA PRO A 102 3.80 -0.45 12.72
C PRO A 102 4.45 0.40 13.83
N THR A 103 4.00 1.64 14.04
CA THR A 103 4.37 2.48 15.20
C THR A 103 3.74 2.00 16.51
N ASP A 104 2.59 1.35 16.46
CA ASP A 104 1.81 0.98 17.64
C ASP A 104 2.29 -0.37 18.22
N ARG A 105 2.41 -0.43 19.55
CA ARG A 105 2.62 -1.67 20.32
C ARG A 105 1.31 -2.34 20.76
N ARG A 106 0.18 -1.90 20.20
CA ARG A 106 -1.16 -2.43 20.47
C ARG A 106 -1.29 -3.91 20.07
N GLY A 107 -2.14 -4.66 20.77
CA GLY A 107 -2.43 -6.05 20.44
C GLY A 107 -1.39 -7.04 20.95
N LEU A 108 -0.57 -6.62 21.92
CA LEU A 108 0.40 -7.47 22.62
C LEU A 108 -0.24 -8.32 23.72
N LYS A 109 -1.39 -7.88 24.24
CA LYS A 109 -2.21 -8.64 25.18
C LYS A 109 -3.34 -9.33 24.43
N PRO A 110 -3.74 -10.55 24.81
CA PRO A 110 -4.96 -11.16 24.32
C PRO A 110 -6.14 -10.29 24.76
N ALA A 111 -6.76 -9.56 23.84
CA ALA A 111 -7.96 -8.78 24.09
C ALA A 111 -8.98 -9.01 22.97
N THR A 112 -10.26 -9.01 23.35
CA THR A 112 -11.39 -9.09 22.42
C THR A 112 -11.44 -7.83 21.57
N VAL A 113 -11.77 -7.98 20.28
CA VAL A 113 -11.89 -6.89 19.28
C VAL A 113 -13.20 -6.12 19.49
N VAL A 114 -13.38 -5.53 20.66
CA VAL A 114 -14.53 -4.68 20.98
C VAL A 114 -14.04 -3.27 21.31
N ASP A 115 -14.56 -2.28 20.60
CA ASP A 115 -14.30 -0.83 20.77
C ASP A 115 -12.85 -0.37 20.59
N ALA A 116 -12.15 -0.89 19.57
CA ALA A 116 -10.80 -0.43 19.23
C ALA A 116 -10.81 0.88 18.42
N ALA A 117 -10.93 2.02 19.10
CA ALA A 117 -10.61 3.33 18.51
C ALA A 117 -9.13 3.37 18.06
N ALA A 118 -8.77 4.14 17.03
CA ALA A 118 -7.38 4.26 16.57
C ALA A 118 -6.44 4.82 17.64
N GLY A 119 -5.18 4.37 17.65
CA GLY A 119 -4.15 4.81 18.60
C GLY A 119 -3.44 3.68 19.34
N ALA A 120 -2.52 4.04 20.25
CA ALA A 120 -1.84 3.10 21.14
C ALA A 120 -2.79 2.58 22.23
N GLU A 121 -2.46 1.44 22.84
CA GLU A 121 -3.13 1.04 24.10
C GLU A 121 -2.85 2.09 25.18
N ASP A 122 -3.83 2.35 26.04
CA ASP A 122 -3.68 3.30 27.13
C ASP A 122 -2.46 2.95 28.00
N GLY A 123 -1.69 3.98 28.38
CA GLY A 123 -0.43 3.83 29.11
C GLY A 123 0.76 3.28 28.30
N THR A 124 0.60 2.91 27.02
CA THR A 124 1.69 2.40 26.18
C THR A 124 2.25 3.46 25.24
N LYS A 125 3.58 3.66 25.27
CA LYS A 125 4.24 4.53 24.28
C LYS A 125 4.43 3.77 22.98
N GLY A 126 4.01 4.39 21.88
CA GLY A 126 4.36 3.95 20.53
C GLY A 126 5.88 3.89 20.32
N ARG A 127 6.30 3.14 19.31
CA ARG A 127 7.69 3.07 18.86
C ARG A 127 8.17 4.46 18.46
N ASN A 128 9.38 4.82 18.87
CA ASN A 128 10.05 6.01 18.30
C ASN A 128 10.48 5.74 16.85
N ALA A 129 11.11 6.74 16.21
CA ALA A 129 11.53 6.63 14.81
C ALA A 129 12.48 5.44 14.55
N ARG A 130 13.50 5.24 15.40
CA ARG A 130 14.50 4.18 15.24
C ARG A 130 13.91 2.79 15.48
N GLU A 131 13.07 2.66 16.52
CA GLU A 131 12.38 1.41 16.84
C GLU A 131 11.43 1.00 15.71
N THR A 132 10.69 1.94 15.14
CA THR A 132 9.78 1.69 14.01
C THR A 132 10.55 1.18 12.80
N ALA A 133 11.65 1.85 12.43
CA ALA A 133 12.49 1.42 11.31
C ALA A 133 13.09 0.02 11.52
N ARG A 134 13.56 -0.29 12.73
CA ARG A 134 14.07 -1.64 13.07
C ARG A 134 12.98 -2.70 12.96
N TYR A 135 11.80 -2.42 13.51
CA TYR A 135 10.64 -3.31 13.45
C TYR A 135 10.23 -3.62 12.01
N ILE A 136 10.05 -2.58 11.18
CA ILE A 136 9.66 -2.74 9.78
C ILE A 136 10.74 -3.48 8.99
N ASN A 137 12.03 -3.17 9.21
CA ASN A 137 13.12 -3.88 8.54
C ASN A 137 13.14 -5.38 8.88
N ALA A 138 12.89 -5.74 10.15
CA ALA A 138 12.80 -7.14 10.56
C ALA A 138 11.61 -7.85 9.88
N ALA A 139 10.44 -7.20 9.83
CA ALA A 139 9.25 -7.73 9.17
C ALA A 139 9.45 -7.92 7.66
N GLN A 140 10.02 -6.93 6.98
CA GLN A 140 10.33 -7.01 5.54
C GLN A 140 11.40 -8.07 5.25
N LYS A 141 12.40 -8.21 6.13
CA LYS A 141 13.41 -9.27 6.01
C LYS A 141 12.76 -10.65 6.10
N TRP A 142 11.89 -10.87 7.09
CA TRP A 142 11.11 -12.10 7.19
C TRP A 142 10.27 -12.34 5.94
N ALA A 143 9.50 -11.35 5.48
CA ALA A 143 8.65 -11.50 4.30
C ALA A 143 9.47 -11.91 3.07
N ARG A 144 10.65 -11.32 2.87
CA ARG A 144 11.54 -11.61 1.74
C ARG A 144 12.29 -12.94 1.83
N GLU A 145 12.73 -13.33 3.02
CA GLU A 145 13.67 -14.45 3.22
C GLU A 145 13.01 -15.73 3.76
N LYS A 146 11.84 -15.62 4.39
CA LYS A 146 11.15 -16.72 5.08
C LYS A 146 9.82 -17.10 4.45
N THR A 147 9.36 -16.37 3.43
CA THR A 147 8.22 -16.78 2.60
C THR A 147 8.71 -17.26 1.23
N ARG A 148 7.97 -18.17 0.60
CA ARG A 148 8.38 -18.83 -0.65
C ARG A 148 8.60 -17.86 -1.82
N LEU A 149 7.73 -16.86 -1.96
CA LEU A 149 7.77 -15.89 -3.07
C LEU A 149 8.49 -14.59 -2.70
N GLY A 150 8.74 -14.34 -1.42
CA GLY A 150 9.46 -13.14 -0.99
C GLY A 150 8.73 -11.83 -1.28
N ILE A 151 7.39 -11.83 -1.21
CA ILE A 151 6.54 -10.67 -1.48
C ILE A 151 6.67 -9.70 -0.28
N PRO A 152 7.04 -8.42 -0.49
CA PRO A 152 7.16 -7.46 0.60
C PRO A 152 5.80 -7.04 1.16
N LEU A 153 5.80 -6.61 2.41
CA LEU A 153 4.60 -6.21 3.13
C LEU A 153 4.23 -4.76 2.84
N LEU A 154 2.93 -4.46 2.82
CA LEU A 154 2.43 -3.09 2.99
C LEU A 154 2.55 -2.69 4.46
N MET A 155 3.09 -1.49 4.69
CA MET A 155 3.23 -0.85 5.98
C MET A 155 2.32 0.37 5.98
N HIS A 156 1.11 0.13 6.46
CA HIS A 156 0.05 1.11 6.46
C HIS A 156 0.06 1.91 7.76
N ASP A 157 0.04 3.24 7.66
CA ASP A 157 -0.09 4.15 8.79
C ASP A 157 -1.12 5.27 8.56
N GLU A 158 -1.57 5.85 9.65
CA GLU A 158 -2.41 7.06 9.66
C GLU A 158 -1.56 8.29 9.39
N ALA A 159 -2.05 9.18 8.53
CA ALA A 159 -1.35 10.40 8.17
C ALA A 159 -2.29 11.59 7.91
N LEU A 160 -3.44 11.63 8.56
CA LEU A 160 -4.56 12.55 8.29
C LEU A 160 -4.15 14.03 8.22
N HIS A 161 -3.37 14.51 9.19
CA HIS A 161 -2.89 15.89 9.28
C HIS A 161 -1.39 15.94 9.60
N GLY A 162 -0.64 15.04 8.96
CA GLY A 162 0.73 14.69 9.36
C GLY A 162 0.82 13.23 9.79
N TYR A 163 2.03 12.67 9.79
CA TYR A 163 2.23 11.27 10.14
C TYR A 163 1.93 11.05 11.63
N VAL A 164 0.96 10.17 11.94
CA VAL A 164 0.54 9.88 13.31
C VAL A 164 1.52 8.92 13.98
N ALA A 165 2.67 9.46 14.36
CA ALA A 165 3.72 8.73 15.03
C ALA A 165 4.37 9.56 16.13
N ARG A 166 4.96 8.88 17.12
CA ARG A 166 5.74 9.54 18.17
C ARG A 166 6.88 10.35 17.54
N ASP A 167 7.11 11.58 18.00
CA ASP A 167 8.18 12.46 17.51
C ASP A 167 8.03 12.86 16.02
N ALA A 168 6.82 12.75 15.44
CA ALA A 168 6.49 13.24 14.10
C ALA A 168 5.87 14.65 14.16
N THR A 169 5.90 15.38 13.05
CA THR A 169 5.32 16.71 12.96
C THR A 169 3.79 16.62 12.93
N SER A 170 3.12 17.35 13.83
CA SER A 170 1.65 17.48 13.84
C SER A 170 1.25 18.82 13.23
N TYR A 171 0.48 18.79 12.15
CA TYR A 171 -0.03 19.99 11.46
C TYR A 171 -1.44 20.35 11.94
N PRO A 172 -1.98 21.53 11.58
CA PRO A 172 -3.40 21.81 11.77
C PRO A 172 -4.25 20.68 11.17
N GLN A 173 -5.37 20.38 11.82
CA GLN A 173 -6.31 19.34 11.40
C GLN A 173 -6.84 19.61 9.97
N SER A 174 -7.30 18.58 9.25
CA SER A 174 -7.67 18.66 7.83
C SER A 174 -8.58 19.84 7.49
N ILE A 175 -9.64 20.08 8.28
CA ILE A 175 -10.58 21.18 8.02
C ILE A 175 -9.90 22.56 8.17
N ALA A 176 -8.91 22.68 9.06
CA ALA A 176 -8.12 23.89 9.23
C ALA A 176 -7.12 24.09 8.09
N LEU A 177 -6.53 23.00 7.57
CA LEU A 177 -5.71 23.05 6.35
C LEU A 177 -6.54 23.50 5.15
N ALA A 178 -7.76 22.95 4.97
CA ALA A 178 -8.66 23.36 3.90
C ALA A 178 -9.07 24.85 4.01
N SER A 179 -9.22 25.36 5.23
CA SER A 179 -9.53 26.78 5.49
C SER A 179 -8.44 27.75 5.02
N SER A 180 -7.25 27.27 4.63
CA SER A 180 -6.23 28.09 3.98
C SER A 180 -6.56 28.41 2.52
N PHE A 181 -7.39 27.60 1.86
CA PHE A 181 -7.62 27.63 0.41
C PHE A 181 -6.30 27.60 -0.41
N ASP A 182 -5.25 26.98 0.12
CA ASP A 182 -3.92 26.88 -0.51
C ASP A 182 -3.55 25.41 -0.79
N PRO A 183 -3.89 24.87 -1.97
CA PRO A 183 -3.53 23.51 -2.37
C PRO A 183 -2.01 23.29 -2.41
N GLU A 184 -1.20 24.32 -2.72
CA GLU A 184 0.26 24.15 -2.77
C GLU A 184 0.85 23.98 -1.37
N LEU A 185 0.32 24.68 -0.37
CA LEU A 185 0.67 24.46 1.04
C LEU A 185 0.32 23.04 1.47
N VAL A 186 -0.87 22.56 1.12
CA VAL A 186 -1.31 21.20 1.47
C VAL A 186 -0.41 20.14 0.82
N GLU A 187 -0.05 20.30 -0.46
CA GLU A 187 0.90 19.41 -1.14
C GLU A 187 2.25 19.37 -0.41
N ARG A 188 2.76 20.52 0.08
CA ARG A 188 4.00 20.58 0.87
C ARG A 188 3.88 19.89 2.24
N VAL A 189 2.77 20.09 2.94
CA VAL A 189 2.49 19.43 4.24
C VAL A 189 2.53 17.92 4.08
N PHE A 190 1.78 17.37 3.12
CA PHE A 190 1.72 15.92 2.93
C PHE A 190 2.99 15.35 2.28
N SER A 191 3.75 16.14 1.53
CA SER A 191 5.12 15.79 1.12
C SER A 191 6.05 15.58 2.31
N MET A 192 5.92 16.40 3.35
CA MET A 192 6.70 16.23 4.57
C MET A 192 6.22 15.02 5.37
N ALA A 193 4.91 14.83 5.53
CA ALA A 193 4.35 13.63 6.15
C ALA A 193 4.86 12.34 5.46
N ALA A 194 4.84 12.31 4.13
CA ALA A 194 5.35 11.19 3.34
C ALA A 194 6.84 10.91 3.60
N ARG A 195 7.67 11.95 3.69
CA ARG A 195 9.09 11.82 4.02
C ARG A 195 9.30 11.23 5.42
N GLU A 196 8.54 11.70 6.41
CA GLU A 196 8.63 11.16 7.78
C GLU A 196 8.17 9.70 7.86
N MET A 197 7.11 9.33 7.14
CA MET A 197 6.65 7.95 7.00
C MET A 197 7.73 7.06 6.38
N ARG A 198 8.25 7.48 5.23
CA ARG A 198 9.26 6.72 4.48
C ARG A 198 10.55 6.54 5.24
N ALA A 199 11.00 7.55 5.99
CA ALA A 199 12.18 7.46 6.85
C ALA A 199 12.06 6.36 7.93
N ARG A 200 10.83 5.99 8.30
CA ARG A 200 10.54 4.93 9.29
C ARG A 200 10.14 3.60 8.65
N GLY A 201 9.95 3.56 7.33
CA GLY A 201 9.60 2.36 6.56
C GLY A 201 8.11 2.21 6.22
N SER A 202 7.25 3.11 6.70
CA SER A 202 5.82 3.12 6.33
C SER A 202 5.66 3.59 4.88
N ASN A 203 4.81 2.90 4.12
CA ASN A 203 4.72 3.05 2.67
C ASN A 203 3.30 3.19 2.11
N MET A 204 2.30 3.18 2.99
CA MET A 204 0.90 3.41 2.65
C MET A 204 0.27 4.31 3.71
N ALA A 205 -0.37 5.40 3.28
CA ALA A 205 -1.07 6.33 4.15
C ALA A 205 -2.59 6.09 4.09
N LEU A 206 -3.25 6.12 5.24
CA LEU A 206 -4.71 6.17 5.34
C LEU A 206 -5.20 7.63 5.36
N ALA A 207 -4.85 8.34 4.29
CA ALA A 207 -5.20 9.73 4.07
C ALA A 207 -5.13 10.01 2.56
N PRO A 208 -5.84 11.02 2.05
CA PRO A 208 -6.72 11.96 2.77
C PRO A 208 -8.14 11.41 3.01
N VAL A 209 -8.89 12.08 3.89
CA VAL A 209 -10.34 11.90 4.04
C VAL A 209 -11.04 12.93 3.14
N VAL A 210 -11.68 12.46 2.07
CA VAL A 210 -12.39 13.29 1.08
C VAL A 210 -13.91 13.24 1.24
N ASP A 211 -14.37 12.79 2.40
CA ASP A 211 -15.78 12.89 2.78
C ASP A 211 -16.22 14.37 2.77
N VAL A 212 -17.47 14.62 2.36
CA VAL A 212 -18.05 15.96 2.33
C VAL A 212 -18.88 16.17 3.59
N ALA A 213 -18.46 17.07 4.47
CA ALA A 213 -19.10 17.32 5.75
C ALA A 213 -20.45 18.04 5.57
N ARG A 214 -21.54 17.27 5.41
CA ARG A 214 -22.91 17.80 5.26
C ARG A 214 -23.73 17.81 6.55
N ASP A 215 -23.22 17.16 7.61
CA ASP A 215 -23.84 17.17 8.93
C ASP A 215 -22.78 17.50 10.00
N PRO A 216 -22.80 18.72 10.58
CA PRO A 216 -21.78 19.14 11.54
C PRO A 216 -21.87 18.40 12.88
N ARG A 217 -22.92 17.57 13.11
CA ARG A 217 -23.03 16.74 14.31
C ARG A 217 -22.17 15.48 14.23
N TRP A 218 -21.66 15.15 13.04
CA TRP A 218 -20.80 13.99 12.85
C TRP A 218 -19.44 14.21 13.51
N GLY A 219 -19.05 13.34 14.44
CA GLY A 219 -17.83 13.50 15.25
C GLY A 219 -16.51 13.45 14.49
N ARG A 220 -16.51 13.22 13.17
CA ARG A 220 -15.31 13.23 12.31
C ARG A 220 -15.27 14.40 11.32
N ILE A 221 -16.12 15.42 11.50
CA ILE A 221 -16.14 16.59 10.59
C ILE A 221 -14.77 17.26 10.45
N GLU A 222 -13.98 17.23 11.53
CA GLU A 222 -12.65 17.84 11.56
C GLU A 222 -11.67 17.14 10.61
N GLU A 223 -11.89 15.86 10.31
CA GLU A 223 -11.04 15.06 9.43
C GLU A 223 -11.27 15.39 7.94
N THR A 224 -12.39 16.03 7.62
CA THR A 224 -12.76 16.40 6.25
C THR A 224 -12.09 17.71 5.80
N TYR A 225 -12.27 18.06 4.52
CA TYR A 225 -11.92 19.37 3.97
C TYR A 225 -13.10 20.35 3.90
N GLY A 226 -14.19 20.08 4.63
CA GLY A 226 -15.37 20.93 4.71
C GLY A 226 -16.58 20.39 3.93
N GLU A 227 -17.52 21.29 3.63
CA GLU A 227 -18.85 20.94 3.08
C GLU A 227 -18.96 21.05 1.56
N ASP A 228 -17.97 21.66 0.91
CA ASP A 228 -17.96 21.92 -0.53
C ASP A 228 -17.21 20.83 -1.31
N PRO A 229 -17.86 20.14 -2.26
CA PRO A 229 -17.21 19.09 -3.04
C PRO A 229 -16.00 19.56 -3.87
N HIS A 230 -15.99 20.80 -4.34
CA HIS A 230 -14.87 21.32 -5.14
C HIS A 230 -13.63 21.55 -4.26
N VAL A 231 -13.80 22.17 -3.09
CA VAL A 231 -12.73 22.31 -2.09
C VAL A 231 -12.19 20.95 -1.66
N CYS A 232 -13.07 19.99 -1.35
CA CYS A 232 -12.63 18.62 -0.99
C CYS A 232 -11.81 17.96 -2.10
N ALA A 233 -12.20 18.14 -3.37
CA ALA A 233 -11.49 17.57 -4.51
C ALA A 233 -10.11 18.21 -4.71
N GLU A 234 -10.01 19.54 -4.70
CA GLU A 234 -8.74 20.26 -4.94
C GLU A 234 -7.74 20.03 -3.80
N ILE A 235 -8.19 20.14 -2.54
CA ILE A 235 -7.34 19.92 -1.37
C ILE A 235 -6.97 18.43 -1.23
N GLY A 236 -7.91 17.52 -1.51
CA GLY A 236 -7.63 16.08 -1.53
C GLY A 236 -6.62 15.68 -2.61
N LEU A 237 -6.73 16.26 -3.81
CA LEU A 237 -5.75 16.02 -4.88
C LEU A 237 -4.36 16.54 -4.49
N ALA A 238 -4.27 17.70 -3.85
CA ALA A 238 -3.01 18.22 -3.31
C ALA A 238 -2.38 17.28 -2.27
N ALA A 239 -3.19 16.74 -1.35
CA ALA A 239 -2.71 15.76 -0.37
C ALA A 239 -2.19 14.47 -1.04
N ILE A 240 -2.93 13.93 -2.02
CA ILE A 240 -2.50 12.75 -2.82
C ILE A 240 -1.17 13.01 -3.52
N ARG A 241 -1.01 14.18 -4.15
CA ARG A 241 0.25 14.59 -4.79
C ARG A 241 1.38 14.73 -3.77
N GLY A 242 1.10 15.22 -2.57
CA GLY A 242 2.08 15.27 -1.49
C GLY A 242 2.57 13.88 -1.09
N PHE A 243 1.67 12.90 -0.97
CA PHE A 243 2.05 11.53 -0.60
C PHE A 243 2.76 10.76 -1.71
N GLN A 244 2.24 10.84 -2.94
CA GLN A 244 2.62 9.95 -4.04
C GLN A 244 3.50 10.61 -5.10
N GLY A 245 3.67 11.93 -5.05
CA GLY A 245 4.23 12.70 -6.16
C GLY A 245 3.23 12.88 -7.31
N LYS A 246 3.70 13.47 -8.41
CA LYS A 246 2.87 13.79 -9.59
C LYS A 246 2.86 12.68 -10.66
N THR A 247 3.64 11.64 -10.46
CA THR A 247 3.83 10.51 -11.39
C THR A 247 3.75 9.22 -10.59
N LEU A 248 3.04 8.23 -11.13
CA LEU A 248 3.07 6.84 -10.63
C LEU A 248 4.32 6.11 -11.15
#